data_AF-A0A5E6MFV3-F1
#
_entry.id   AF-A0A5E6MFV3-F1
#
_cell.length_a   1.000
_cell.length_b   1.000
_cell.length_c   1.000
_cell.angle_alpha   90.00
_cell.angle_beta   90.00
_cell.angle_gamma   90.00
#
_symmetry.space_group_name_H-M   'P 1'
#
loop_
_entity.id
_entity.type
_entity.pdbx_description
1 polymer ?
#
loop_
_entity_poly.entity_id
_entity_poly.type
_entity_poly.pdbx_seq_one_letter_code
_entity_poly.pdbx_strand_id
1 'polypeptide(L)' 'MMFLAEMSGNIAVGLAATGGAIGVGLAALGAAGAIGRNPGSFGLVFTTALLGMALSEGLAILVFFVVGR' A
#
# COMPACT_ATOMS: atom_id res chain seq x y z
N MET A 1 -30.11 0.86 26.23
CA MET A 1 -29.02 1.85 26.19
C MET A 1 -27.73 1.14 25.77
N MET A 2 -27.46 1.04 24.48
CA MET A 2 -26.26 0.35 23.98
C MET A 2 -25.04 1.24 24.23
N PHE A 3 -24.25 0.88 25.25
CA PHE A 3 -23.00 1.54 25.67
C PHE A 3 -21.76 0.89 25.02
N LEU A 4 -21.84 0.53 23.74
CA LEU A 4 -20.67 0.05 22.99
C LEU A 4 -20.45 1.00 21.82
N ALA A 5 -19.23 1.51 21.68
CA ALA A 5 -18.85 2.35 20.54
C ALA A 5 -19.10 1.55 19.25
N GLU A 6 -20.14 1.90 18.52
CA GLU A 6 -20.50 1.22 17.28
C GLU A 6 -19.52 1.67 16.19
N MET A 7 -18.67 0.75 15.72
CA MET A 7 -17.82 1.00 14.56
C MET A 7 -18.70 0.99 13.30
N SER A 8 -18.90 2.17 12.71
CA SER A 8 -19.55 2.32 11.41
C SER A 8 -18.53 2.28 10.26
N GLY A 9 -18.99 1.85 9.08
CA GLY A 9 -18.16 1.77 7.87
C GLY A 9 -17.59 0.39 7.57
N ASN A 10 -16.72 0.32 6.56
CA ASN A 10 -16.20 -0.95 6.02
C ASN A 10 -14.77 -1.21 6.49
N ILE A 11 -14.63 -2.01 7.55
CA ILE A 11 -13.34 -2.35 8.17
C ILE A 11 -12.43 -3.07 7.17
N ALA A 12 -12.96 -3.90 6.28
CA ALA A 12 -12.17 -4.62 5.28
C ALA A 12 -11.48 -3.65 4.31
N VAL A 13 -12.20 -2.62 3.85
CA VAL A 13 -11.63 -1.55 3.03
C VAL A 13 -10.58 -0.75 3.80
N GLY A 14 -10.87 -0.39 5.06
CA GLY A 14 -9.93 0.34 5.91
C GLY A 14 -8.61 -0.42 6.14
N LEU A 15 -8.70 -1.72 6.41
CA LEU A 15 -7.52 -2.58 6.58
C LEU A 15 -6.75 -2.77 5.27
N ALA A 16 -7.44 -2.96 4.15
CA ALA A 16 -6.80 -3.11 2.84
C ALA A 16 -6.08 -1.83 2.41
N ALA A 17 -6.69 -0.66 2.59
CA ALA A 17 -6.06 0.64 2.32
C ALA A 17 -4.83 0.87 3.21
N THR A 18 -4.94 0.52 4.50
CA THR A 18 -3.82 0.64 5.45
C THR A 18 -2.66 -0.28 5.07
N GLY A 19 -2.96 -1.54 4.74
CA GLY A 19 -1.97 -2.51 4.27
C GLY A 19 -1.29 -2.08 2.97
N GLY A 20 -2.07 -1.57 2.00
CA GLY A 20 -1.59 -1.03 0.73
C GLY A 20 -0.61 0.13 0.94
N ALA A 21 -1.01 1.12 1.74
CA ALA A 21 -0.19 2.30 2.05
C ALA A 21 1.12 1.94 2.77
N ILE A 22 1.08 1.01 3.74
CA ILE A 22 2.30 0.53 4.42
C ILE A 22 3.21 -0.19 3.43
N GLY A 23 2.67 -1.08 2.61
CA GLY A 23 3.45 -1.81 1.60
C GLY A 23 4.15 -0.88 0.61
N VAL A 24 3.43 0.13 0.11
CA VAL A 24 3.98 1.16 -0.79
C VAL A 24 5.06 1.98 -0.09
N GLY A 25 4.80 2.45 1.13
CA GLY A 25 5.76 3.26 1.90
C GLY A 25 7.07 2.52 2.16
N LEU A 26 7.01 1.23 2.50
CA LEU A 26 8.20 0.40 2.71
C LEU A 26 8.97 0.14 1.41
N ALA A 27 8.26 -0.12 0.30
CA ALA A 27 8.90 -0.27 -1.01
C ALA A 27 9.60 1.02 -1.46
N ALA A 28 8.95 2.17 -1.28
CA ALA A 28 9.52 3.48 -1.59
C ALA A 28 10.75 3.80 -0.72
N LEU A 29 10.70 3.49 0.58
CA LEU A 29 11.83 3.66 1.49
C LEU A 29 13.04 2.83 1.06
N GLY A 30 12.83 1.55 0.74
CA GLY A 30 13.88 0.66 0.26
C GLY A 30 14.48 1.13 -1.07
N ALA A 31 13.63 1.56 -2.00
CA ALA A 31 14.06 2.09 -3.30
C ALA A 31 14.90 3.37 -3.16
N ALA A 32 14.44 4.33 -2.36
CA ALA A 32 15.16 5.57 -2.09
C ALA A 32 16.53 5.30 -1.45
N GLY A 33 16.60 4.38 -0.49
CA GLY A 33 17.85 3.97 0.14
C GLY A 33 18.84 3.31 -0.84
N ALA A 34 18.35 2.41 -1.70
CA ALA A 34 19.17 1.74 -2.70
C ALA A 34 19.71 2.72 -3.76
N ILE A 35 18.86 3.62 -4.26
CA ILE A 35 19.22 4.66 -5.23
C ILE A 35 20.20 5.65 -4.62
N GLY A 36 19.97 6.10 -3.38
CA GLY A 36 20.86 7.03 -2.68
C GLY A 36 22.27 6.46 -2.48
N ARG A 37 22.39 5.15 -2.23
CA ARG A 37 23.70 4.47 -2.11
C ARG A 37 24.36 4.22 -3.46
N ASN A 38 23.58 3.94 -4.50
CA ASN A 38 24.06 3.60 -5.84
C ASN A 38 23.24 4.35 -6.92
N PRO A 39 23.53 5.63 -7.21
CA PRO A 39 22.71 6.45 -8.13
C PRO A 39 22.59 5.87 -9.54
N GLY A 40 23.62 5.15 -10.01
CA GLY A 40 23.62 4.48 -11.31
C GLY A 40 22.60 3.33 -11.45
N SER A 41 21.99 2.89 -10.34
CA SER A 41 20.98 1.83 -10.33
C SER A 41 19.53 2.32 -10.46
N PHE A 42 19.31 3.64 -10.61
CA PHE A 42 17.98 4.27 -10.59
C PHE A 42 16.94 3.53 -11.44
N GLY A 43 17.18 3.33 -12.74
CA GLY A 43 16.17 2.76 -13.64
C GLY A 43 15.70 1.36 -13.24
N LEU A 44 16.65 0.49 -12.84
CA LEU A 44 16.37 -0.89 -12.46
C LEU A 44 15.63 -0.98 -11.11
N VAL A 45 16.08 -0.19 -10.12
CA VAL A 45 15.46 -0.14 -8.79
C VAL A 45 14.09 0.51 -8.87
N PHE A 46 13.96 1.64 -9.57
CA PHE A 46 12.70 2.36 -9.72
C PHE A 46 11.65 1.49 -10.40
N THR A 47 11.99 0.80 -11.50
CA THR A 47 11.04 -0.07 -12.22
C THR A 47 10.55 -1.21 -11.33
N THR A 48 11.46 -1.88 -10.62
CA THR A 48 11.10 -3.00 -9.73
C THR A 48 10.26 -2.54 -8.55
N ALA A 49 10.63 -1.41 -7.94
CA ALA A 49 9.88 -0.82 -6.84
C ALA A 49 8.47 -0.39 -7.28
N LEU A 50 8.35 0.23 -8.45
CA LEU A 50 7.06 0.67 -9.00
C LEU A 50 6.15 -0.52 -9.31
N LEU A 51 6.70 -1.63 -9.80
CA LEU A 51 5.96 -2.88 -9.99
C LEU A 51 5.45 -3.44 -8.65
N GLY A 52 6.30 -3.48 -7.62
CA GLY A 52 5.93 -3.93 -6.28
C GLY A 52 4.87 -3.03 -5.63
N MET A 53 5.00 -1.72 -5.76
CA MET A 53 4.02 -0.74 -5.28
C MET A 53 2.67 -0.90 -6.01
N ALA A 54 2.70 -1.11 -7.32
CA ALA A 54 1.49 -1.34 -8.11
C ALA A 54 0.77 -2.64 -7.72
N LEU A 55 1.50 -3.71 -7.37
CA LEU A 55 0.89 -4.93 -6.84
C LEU A 55 0.25 -4.72 -5.46
N SER A 56 0.91 -3.94 -4.58
CA SER A 56 0.38 -3.58 -3.26
C SER A 56 -0.93 -2.79 -3.37
N GLU A 57 -0.94 -1.74 -4.18
CA GLU A 57 -2.16 -0.93 -4.42
C GLU A 57 -3.22 -1.68 -5.22
N GLY A 58 -2.82 -2.51 -6.18
CA GLY A 58 -3.76 -3.31 -6.98
C GLY A 58 -4.64 -4.20 -6.12
N LEU A 59 -4.08 -4.83 -5.08
CA LEU A 59 -4.86 -5.62 -4.12
C LEU A 59 -5.80 -4.76 -3.27
N ALA A 60 -5.36 -3.59 -2.82
CA ALA A 60 -6.20 -2.67 -2.07
C ALA A 60 -7.40 -2.17 -2.90
N ILE A 61 -7.16 -1.85 -4.17
CA ILE A 61 -8.19 -1.46 -5.15
C ILE A 61 -9.18 -2.61 -5.38
N LEU A 62 -8.70 -3.85 -5.51
CA LEU A 62 -9.58 -5.02 -5.64
C LEU A 62 -10.50 -5.19 -4.43
N VAL A 63 -9.98 -5.02 -3.20
CA VAL A 63 -10.81 -5.08 -2.00
C VAL A 63 -11.84 -3.95 -1.98
N PHE A 64 -11.43 -2.72 -2.28
CA PHE A 64 -12.35 -1.59 -2.38
C PHE A 64 -13.47 -1.84 -3.39
N PHE A 65 -13.14 -2.35 -4.58
CA PHE A 65 -14.13 -2.60 -5.63
C PHE A 65 -15.08 -3.78 -5.32
N VAL A 66 -14.55 -4.86 -4.70
CA VAL A 66 -15.33 -6.07 -4.44
C VAL A 66 -16.14 -5.98 -3.14
N VAL A 67 -15.65 -5.25 -2.14
CA VAL A 67 -16.22 -5.23 -0.79
C VAL A 67 -16.75 -3.84 -0.40
N GLY A 68 -16.31 -2.76 -1.04
CA GLY A 68 -16.62 -1.38 -0.65
C GLY A 68 -18.02 -0.86 -1.02
N ARG A 69 -18.97 -1.75 -1.32
CA ARG A 69 -20.38 -1.42 -1.55
C ARG A 69 -21.23 -1.71 -0.32
#